data_AF-A0A951CV38-F1
#
_entry.id   AF-A0A951CV38-F1
#
_cell.length_a   1.000
_cell.length_b   1.000
_cell.length_c   1.000
_cell.angle_alpha   90.00
_cell.angle_beta   90.00
_cell.angle_gamma   90.00
#
_symmetry.space_group_name_H-M   'P 1'
#
loop_
_entity.id
_entity.type
_entity.pdbx_description
1 polymer ?
#
loop_
_entity_poly.entity_id
_entity_poly.type
_entity_poly.pdbx_seq_one_letter_code
_entity_poly.pdbx_strand_id
1 'polypeptide(L)'
;MQVIASWTGGQADALRQALRMTNESFADHLGVAVRTIAYWRKRPGITPQPAMQEVLDAALERAPDRAKAQFALLVSETYHAADDQPDNAKPFAVSFDAMTNREWNRDDAHTLSLSFDAALERSAVDDIERLSHMWLICEAPQIIELSAGRRVSDALISAVEHRVVQLRRADDFITGSASRDLVQNELAATVRLLSDGSLTEVQARRILTAIGELAQLGAWVAADAGLLGEAARYVRGGILASRAALNAPLAANIISTFSYQVANTGNPNEAVVLARTAYQGGQRDATPITRALLLERVAWSAARSGDL
;
A
#
# COMPACT_ATOMS: atom_id res chain seq x y z
N MET A 1 -16.81 -33.02 2.17
CA MET A 1 -16.18 -31.95 1.39
C MET A 1 -15.94 -30.80 2.35
N GLN A 2 -14.69 -30.56 2.76
CA GLN A 2 -14.36 -29.38 3.58
C GLN A 2 -14.44 -28.17 2.65
N VAL A 3 -15.46 -27.33 2.85
CA VAL A 3 -15.59 -26.08 2.11
C VAL A 3 -14.74 -25.06 2.83
N ILE A 4 -13.66 -24.63 2.19
CA ILE A 4 -12.84 -23.52 2.68
C ILE A 4 -13.58 -22.25 2.25
N ALA A 5 -14.01 -21.42 3.20
CA ALA A 5 -14.74 -20.19 2.89
C ALA A 5 -13.87 -19.16 2.15
N SER A 6 -12.57 -19.15 2.44
CA SER A 6 -11.55 -18.34 1.74
C SER A 6 -10.17 -18.92 2.02
N TRP A 7 -9.38 -19.16 0.98
CA TRP A 7 -7.98 -19.56 1.08
C TRP A 7 -7.11 -18.44 1.65
N THR A 8 -6.20 -18.82 2.54
CA THR A 8 -5.07 -17.98 2.97
C THR A 8 -3.74 -18.51 2.43
N GLY A 9 -2.69 -17.69 2.47
CA GLY A 9 -1.34 -18.10 2.08
C GLY A 9 -0.82 -19.27 2.91
N GLY A 10 -1.23 -19.36 4.18
CA GLY A 10 -0.91 -20.46 5.08
C GLY A 10 -1.63 -21.75 4.67
N GLN A 11 -2.91 -21.66 4.28
CA GLN A 11 -3.65 -22.80 3.73
C GLN A 11 -3.09 -23.24 2.38
N ALA A 12 -2.70 -22.32 1.51
CA ALA A 12 -2.03 -22.65 0.25
C ALA A 12 -0.70 -23.38 0.48
N ASP A 13 0.10 -22.96 1.48
CA ASP A 13 1.32 -23.69 1.85
C ASP A 13 1.02 -25.05 2.51
N ALA A 14 -0.05 -25.15 3.32
CA ALA A 14 -0.48 -26.41 3.88
C ALA A 14 -0.91 -27.41 2.80
N LEU A 15 -1.58 -26.95 1.73
CA LEU A 15 -1.93 -27.78 0.57
C LEU A 15 -0.67 -28.27 -0.15
N ARG A 16 0.32 -27.38 -0.37
CA ARG A 16 1.62 -27.77 -0.92
C ARG A 16 2.31 -28.85 -0.09
N GLN A 17 2.35 -28.68 1.22
CA GLN A 17 2.96 -29.63 2.14
C GLN A 17 2.22 -30.97 2.13
N ALA A 18 0.89 -30.95 2.09
CA ALA A 18 0.05 -32.14 2.00
C ALA A 18 0.28 -32.93 0.69
N LEU A 19 0.50 -32.22 -0.42
CA LEU A 19 0.88 -32.79 -1.71
C LEU A 19 2.37 -33.17 -1.79
N ARG A 20 3.18 -32.82 -0.77
CA ARG A 20 4.63 -33.05 -0.70
C ARG A 20 5.42 -32.45 -1.88
N MET A 21 4.96 -31.30 -2.38
CA MET A 21 5.58 -30.61 -3.50
C MET A 21 6.59 -29.56 -3.04
N THR A 22 7.63 -29.31 -3.85
CA THR A 22 8.50 -28.14 -3.67
C THR A 22 7.78 -26.86 -4.11
N ASN A 23 8.38 -25.68 -3.86
CA ASN A 23 7.78 -24.42 -4.31
C ASN A 23 7.65 -24.38 -5.84
N GLU A 24 8.63 -24.90 -6.55
CA GLU A 24 8.71 -24.95 -8.02
C GLU A 24 7.65 -25.89 -8.58
N SER A 25 7.61 -27.13 -8.08
CA SER A 25 6.63 -28.13 -8.53
C SER A 25 5.19 -27.73 -8.23
N PHE A 26 4.95 -27.02 -7.12
CA PHE A 26 3.61 -26.53 -6.77
C PHE A 26 3.22 -25.31 -7.59
N ALA A 27 4.18 -24.43 -7.91
CA ALA A 27 3.94 -23.31 -8.81
C ALA A 27 3.54 -23.81 -10.20
N ASP A 28 4.25 -24.80 -10.73
CA ASP A 28 3.91 -25.46 -12.01
C ASP A 28 2.54 -26.15 -11.94
N HIS A 29 2.23 -26.80 -10.81
CA HIS A 29 0.94 -27.46 -10.59
C HIS A 29 -0.25 -26.50 -10.61
N LEU A 30 -0.08 -25.28 -10.09
CA LEU A 30 -1.11 -24.23 -10.08
C LEU A 30 -1.05 -23.33 -11.32
N GLY A 31 -0.03 -23.45 -12.17
CA GLY A 31 0.17 -22.57 -13.33
C GLY A 31 0.57 -21.15 -12.95
N VAL A 32 1.31 -20.97 -11.85
CA VAL A 32 1.73 -19.66 -11.32
C VAL A 32 3.25 -19.53 -11.23
N ALA A 33 3.73 -18.31 -11.01
CA ALA A 33 5.16 -18.09 -10.79
C ALA A 33 5.61 -18.59 -9.40
N VAL A 34 6.81 -19.17 -9.30
CA VAL A 34 7.42 -19.66 -8.03
C VAL A 34 7.47 -18.59 -6.94
N ARG A 35 7.66 -17.32 -7.34
CA ARG A 35 7.64 -16.17 -6.42
C ARG A 35 6.32 -16.01 -5.68
N THR A 36 5.19 -16.38 -6.30
CA THR A 36 3.86 -16.30 -5.71
C THR A 36 3.71 -17.29 -4.57
N ILE A 37 4.24 -18.51 -4.74
CA ILE A 37 4.27 -19.53 -3.68
C ILE A 37 5.19 -19.08 -2.54
N ALA A 38 6.38 -18.58 -2.87
CA ALA A 38 7.30 -18.05 -1.87
C ALA A 38 6.71 -16.85 -1.10
N TYR A 39 5.90 -16.03 -1.78
CA TYR A 39 5.20 -14.90 -1.20
C TYR A 39 4.13 -15.34 -0.18
N TRP A 40 3.29 -16.32 -0.51
CA TRP A 40 2.32 -16.89 0.43
C TRP A 40 2.97 -17.55 1.64
N ARG A 41 4.07 -18.27 1.43
CA ARG A 41 4.84 -18.88 2.53
C ARG A 41 5.40 -17.85 3.50
N LYS A 42 5.87 -16.71 2.98
CA LYS A 42 6.37 -15.61 3.80
C LYS A 42 5.25 -14.82 4.48
N ARG A 43 4.01 -14.92 3.99
CA ARG A 43 2.84 -14.17 4.48
C ARG A 43 1.63 -15.11 4.61
N PRO A 44 1.56 -15.95 5.66
CA PRO A 44 0.51 -16.96 5.78
C PRO A 44 -0.90 -16.38 5.95
N GLY A 45 -1.03 -15.13 6.41
CA GLY A 45 -2.32 -14.45 6.58
C GLY A 45 -2.89 -13.78 5.32
N ILE A 46 -2.18 -13.81 4.18
CA ILE A 46 -2.68 -13.14 2.97
C ILE A 46 -3.77 -13.96 2.29
N THR A 47 -4.84 -13.32 1.83
CA THR A 47 -5.88 -13.95 1.01
C THR A 47 -5.50 -13.84 -0.46
N PRO A 48 -5.25 -14.95 -1.18
CA PRO A 48 -4.99 -14.89 -2.62
C PRO A 48 -6.16 -14.26 -3.39
N GLN A 49 -5.86 -13.63 -4.53
CA GLN A 49 -6.85 -13.02 -5.44
C GLN A 49 -7.94 -14.02 -5.85
N PRO A 50 -9.17 -13.59 -6.20
CA PRO A 50 -10.29 -14.49 -6.49
C PRO A 50 -9.99 -15.57 -7.54
N ALA A 51 -9.32 -15.21 -8.64
CA ALA A 51 -8.90 -16.19 -9.65
C ALA A 51 -7.98 -17.29 -9.09
N MET A 52 -7.23 -16.98 -8.03
CA MET A 52 -6.35 -17.94 -7.36
C MET A 52 -7.06 -18.81 -6.33
N GLN A 53 -8.11 -18.27 -5.70
CA GLN A 53 -9.01 -19.03 -4.83
C GLN A 53 -9.59 -20.22 -5.60
N GLU A 54 -10.12 -19.95 -6.80
CA GLU A 54 -10.69 -20.98 -7.70
C GLU A 54 -9.65 -22.03 -8.12
N VAL A 55 -8.40 -21.60 -8.40
CA VAL A 55 -7.30 -22.50 -8.76
C VAL A 55 -6.92 -23.40 -7.59
N LEU A 56 -6.87 -22.87 -6.36
CA LEU A 56 -6.57 -23.64 -5.15
C LEU A 56 -7.71 -24.59 -4.77
N ASP A 57 -8.97 -24.17 -4.92
CA ASP A 57 -10.14 -25.03 -4.77
C ASP A 57 -10.07 -26.22 -5.71
N ALA A 58 -9.80 -25.96 -7.00
CA ALA A 58 -9.68 -27.01 -7.99
C ALA A 58 -8.47 -27.92 -7.76
N ALA A 59 -7.38 -27.41 -7.19
CA ALA A 59 -6.21 -28.21 -6.81
C ALA A 59 -6.52 -29.11 -5.60
N LEU A 60 -7.21 -28.59 -4.57
CA LEU A 60 -7.64 -29.39 -3.42
C LEU A 60 -8.68 -30.44 -3.82
N GLU A 61 -9.61 -30.10 -4.72
CA GLU A 61 -10.63 -31.03 -5.19
C GLU A 61 -10.02 -32.22 -5.94
N ARG A 62 -9.00 -31.98 -6.78
CA ARG A 62 -8.27 -33.01 -7.53
C ARG A 62 -7.21 -33.74 -6.70
N ALA A 63 -6.91 -33.28 -5.47
CA ALA A 63 -5.92 -33.91 -4.62
C ALA A 63 -6.34 -35.32 -4.19
N PRO A 64 -5.39 -36.28 -4.05
CA PRO A 64 -5.67 -37.61 -3.51
C PRO A 64 -6.26 -37.53 -2.10
N ASP A 65 -7.10 -38.51 -1.72
CA ASP A 65 -7.77 -38.51 -0.41
C ASP A 65 -6.79 -38.47 0.76
N ARG A 66 -5.63 -39.12 0.61
CA ARG A 66 -4.54 -39.05 1.58
C ARG A 66 -4.00 -37.62 1.77
N ALA A 67 -3.89 -36.85 0.69
CA ALA A 67 -3.44 -35.46 0.75
C ALA A 67 -4.52 -34.56 1.37
N LYS A 68 -5.81 -34.78 1.05
CA LYS A 68 -6.93 -34.08 1.69
C LYS A 68 -6.96 -34.31 3.20
N ALA A 69 -6.74 -35.54 3.66
CA ALA A 69 -6.65 -35.87 5.08
C ALA A 69 -5.44 -35.21 5.77
N GLN A 70 -4.28 -35.22 5.12
CA GLN A 70 -3.08 -34.54 5.63
C GLN A 70 -3.26 -33.02 5.71
N PHE A 71 -3.90 -32.43 4.70
CA PHE A 71 -4.23 -31.01 4.65
C PHE A 71 -5.15 -30.62 5.81
N ALA A 72 -6.21 -31.40 6.06
CA ALA A 72 -7.11 -31.16 7.19
C ALA A 72 -6.39 -31.18 8.54
N LEU A 73 -5.43 -32.09 8.73
CA LEU A 73 -4.59 -32.15 9.93
C LEU A 73 -3.70 -30.91 10.06
N LEU A 74 -2.97 -30.53 9.01
CA LEU A 74 -2.09 -29.35 8.99
C LEU A 74 -2.86 -28.04 9.25
N VAL A 75 -4.06 -27.92 8.71
CA VAL A 75 -4.95 -26.78 8.99
C VAL A 75 -5.41 -26.81 10.44
N SER A 76 -5.79 -27.97 10.98
CA SER A 76 -6.19 -28.07 12.40
C SER A 76 -5.06 -27.79 13.40
N GLU A 77 -3.81 -28.17 13.08
CA GLU A 77 -2.62 -27.88 13.87
C GLU A 77 -2.27 -26.39 13.84
N THR A 78 -2.46 -25.72 12.70
CA THR A 78 -2.27 -24.27 12.59
C THR A 78 -3.35 -23.48 13.33
N TYR A 79 -4.59 -23.99 13.41
CA TYR A 79 -5.63 -23.43 14.28
C TYR A 79 -5.32 -23.63 15.77
N HIS A 80 -4.85 -24.81 16.20
CA HIS A 80 -4.49 -25.05 17.60
C HIS A 80 -3.23 -24.28 18.04
N ALA A 81 -2.23 -24.15 17.15
CA ALA A 81 -1.04 -23.34 17.42
C ALA A 81 -1.32 -21.83 17.53
N ALA A 82 -2.42 -21.36 16.93
CA ALA A 82 -2.89 -19.98 17.09
C ALA A 82 -3.66 -19.75 18.40
N ASP A 83 -4.31 -20.78 18.96
CA ASP A 83 -5.03 -20.72 20.24
C ASP A 83 -4.13 -20.94 21.47
N ASP A 84 -3.00 -21.66 21.34
CA ASP A 84 -2.07 -21.99 22.44
C ASP A 84 -0.93 -20.96 22.67
N GLN A 85 -0.96 -19.82 21.98
CA GLN A 85 -0.02 -18.74 22.22
C GLN A 85 -0.45 -17.91 23.45
N PRO A 86 0.36 -17.83 24.53
CA PRO A 86 -0.02 -17.09 25.72
C PRO A 86 0.24 -15.60 25.51
N ASP A 87 -0.63 -14.94 24.73
CA ASP A 87 -1.07 -13.58 25.03
C ASP A 87 -2.37 -13.28 24.25
N ASN A 88 -3.48 -13.61 24.90
CA ASN A 88 -4.80 -13.08 24.58
C ASN A 88 -4.88 -11.60 25.03
N ALA A 89 -3.92 -10.79 24.60
CA ALA A 89 -4.04 -9.34 24.63
C ALA A 89 -5.03 -9.01 23.52
N LYS A 90 -6.28 -8.79 23.92
CA LYS A 90 -7.38 -8.29 23.09
C LYS A 90 -6.83 -7.43 21.95
N PRO A 91 -6.99 -7.81 20.67
CA PRO A 91 -6.81 -6.82 19.62
C PRO A 91 -7.84 -5.71 19.92
N PHE A 92 -7.43 -4.45 19.78
CA PHE A 92 -8.19 -3.22 20.04
C PHE A 92 -8.12 -2.65 21.48
N ALA A 93 -7.31 -1.58 21.64
CA ALA A 93 -7.44 -0.62 22.73
C ALA A 93 -8.55 0.43 22.47
N VAL A 94 -9.07 0.53 21.23
CA VAL A 94 -10.11 1.50 20.87
C VAL A 94 -11.42 0.75 20.62
N SER A 95 -12.37 0.89 21.55
CA SER A 95 -13.73 0.35 21.41
C SER A 95 -14.47 1.05 20.28
N PHE A 96 -15.26 0.32 19.49
CA PHE A 96 -16.15 0.88 18.46
C PHE A 96 -17.09 1.96 19.03
N ASP A 97 -17.58 1.77 20.26
CA ASP A 97 -18.41 2.76 20.97
C ASP A 97 -17.64 4.02 21.38
N ALA A 98 -16.32 3.94 21.54
CA ALA A 98 -15.47 5.10 21.82
C ALA A 98 -15.25 5.98 20.57
N MET A 99 -15.53 5.46 19.37
CA MET A 99 -15.12 6.05 18.10
C MET A 99 -16.21 6.85 17.39
N THR A 100 -17.48 6.58 17.68
CA THR A 100 -18.61 7.25 17.03
C THR A 100 -19.22 8.37 17.87
N ASN A 101 -18.75 8.57 19.11
CA ASN A 101 -19.43 9.42 20.10
C ASN A 101 -18.50 10.34 20.93
N ARG A 102 -17.27 10.62 20.47
CA ARG A 102 -16.34 11.53 21.16
C ARG A 102 -15.61 12.45 20.16
N GLU A 103 -15.32 13.68 20.60
CA GLU A 103 -14.36 14.56 19.91
C GLU A 103 -12.98 13.88 19.87
N TRP A 104 -12.46 13.62 18.67
CA TRP A 104 -11.15 13.03 18.47
C TRP A 104 -10.05 14.01 18.90
N ASN A 105 -9.09 13.53 19.69
CA ASN A 105 -7.94 14.33 20.09
C ASN A 105 -6.62 13.76 19.56
N ARG A 106 -5.51 14.43 19.88
CA ARG A 106 -4.17 14.06 19.45
C ARG A 106 -3.77 12.64 19.89
N ASP A 107 -4.13 12.24 21.10
CA ASP A 107 -3.78 10.93 21.65
C ASP A 107 -4.55 9.81 20.94
N ASP A 108 -5.80 10.06 20.56
CA ASP A 108 -6.61 9.11 19.78
C ASP A 108 -6.01 8.91 18.38
N ALA A 109 -5.62 10.01 17.70
CA ALA A 109 -4.97 9.96 16.40
C ALA A 109 -3.61 9.24 16.47
N HIS A 110 -2.85 9.45 17.54
CA HIS A 110 -1.59 8.73 17.77
C HIS A 110 -1.81 7.24 18.02
N THR A 111 -2.81 6.88 18.82
CA THR A 111 -3.18 5.48 19.11
C THR A 111 -3.62 4.74 17.85
N LEU A 112 -4.40 5.41 16.98
CA LEU A 112 -4.78 4.87 15.68
C LEU A 112 -3.54 4.62 14.81
N SER A 113 -2.62 5.57 14.74
CA SER A 113 -1.36 5.41 13.99
C SER A 113 -0.56 4.20 14.46
N LEU A 114 -0.37 4.02 15.76
CA LEU A 114 0.37 2.87 16.32
C LEU A 114 -0.33 1.54 16.02
N SER A 115 -1.65 1.51 16.12
CA SER A 115 -2.44 0.32 15.80
C SER A 115 -2.31 -0.06 14.32
N PHE A 116 -2.28 0.96 13.45
CA PHE A 116 -2.09 0.78 12.01
C PHE A 116 -0.70 0.20 11.69
N ASP A 117 0.35 0.67 12.37
CA ASP A 117 1.70 0.12 12.22
C ASP A 117 1.77 -1.36 12.63
N ALA A 118 1.20 -1.71 13.78
CA ALA A 118 1.15 -3.09 14.26
C ALA A 118 0.38 -4.02 13.31
N ALA A 119 -0.67 -3.52 12.68
CA ALA A 119 -1.43 -4.26 11.66
C ALA A 119 -0.60 -4.46 10.37
N LEU A 120 0.06 -3.41 9.89
CA LEU A 120 0.95 -3.45 8.71
C LEU A 120 2.17 -4.36 8.92
N GLU A 121 2.77 -4.37 10.11
CA GLU A 121 3.89 -5.24 10.44
C GLU A 121 3.51 -6.72 10.41
N ARG A 122 2.32 -7.05 10.94
CA ARG A 122 1.78 -8.41 10.93
C ARG A 122 1.10 -8.79 9.62
N SER A 123 0.94 -7.84 8.68
CA SER A 123 0.15 -8.02 7.46
C SER A 123 -1.27 -8.52 7.76
N ALA A 124 -1.87 -8.02 8.85
CA ALA A 124 -3.20 -8.40 9.30
C ALA A 124 -4.26 -7.66 8.46
N VAL A 125 -4.71 -8.27 7.36
CA VAL A 125 -5.55 -7.64 6.34
C VAL A 125 -6.85 -7.07 6.94
N ASP A 126 -7.56 -7.86 7.73
CA ASP A 126 -8.84 -7.44 8.35
C ASP A 126 -8.64 -6.25 9.30
N ASP A 127 -7.53 -6.23 10.05
CA ASP A 127 -7.18 -5.10 10.92
C ASP A 127 -6.84 -3.86 10.10
N ILE A 128 -6.08 -3.99 9.02
CA ILE A 128 -5.72 -2.89 8.12
C ILE A 128 -6.99 -2.28 7.52
N GLU A 129 -7.89 -3.11 6.96
CA GLU A 129 -9.15 -2.65 6.37
C GLU A 129 -10.02 -1.93 7.41
N ARG A 130 -10.18 -2.53 8.59
CA ARG A 130 -10.94 -1.91 9.68
C ARG A 130 -10.34 -0.58 10.11
N LEU A 131 -9.04 -0.52 10.38
CA LEU A 131 -8.37 0.70 10.83
C LEU A 131 -8.35 1.78 9.73
N SER A 132 -8.38 1.39 8.46
CA SER A 132 -8.57 2.28 7.33
C SER A 132 -9.96 2.91 7.30
N HIS A 133 -11.01 2.13 7.58
CA HIS A 133 -12.34 2.71 7.77
C HIS A 133 -12.39 3.68 8.95
N MET A 134 -11.68 3.36 10.04
CA MET A 134 -11.55 4.29 11.17
C MET A 134 -10.89 5.59 10.73
N TRP A 135 -9.73 5.50 10.08
CA TRP A 135 -9.01 6.67 9.57
C TRP A 135 -9.89 7.59 8.73
N LEU A 136 -10.78 7.06 7.89
CA LEU A 136 -11.70 7.86 7.07
C LEU A 136 -12.70 8.69 7.88
N ILE A 137 -13.12 8.21 9.05
CA ILE A 137 -14.08 8.90 9.92
C ILE A 137 -13.41 9.75 11.02
N CYS A 138 -12.13 9.50 11.30
CA CYS A 138 -11.35 10.30 12.24
C CYS A 138 -10.98 11.66 11.66
N GLU A 139 -10.96 12.69 12.50
CA GLU A 139 -10.30 13.93 12.12
C GLU A 139 -8.79 13.72 11.96
N ALA A 140 -8.25 14.13 10.81
CA ALA A 140 -6.83 14.06 10.56
C ALA A 140 -6.07 14.96 11.56
N PRO A 141 -4.87 14.57 12.04
CA PRO A 141 -4.14 15.33 13.05
C PRO A 141 -3.82 16.77 12.63
N GLN A 142 -3.74 17.03 11.32
CA GLN A 142 -3.62 18.37 10.74
C GLN A 142 -4.83 19.26 11.13
N ILE A 143 -6.03 18.71 11.09
CA ILE A 143 -7.28 19.44 11.39
C ILE A 143 -7.41 19.70 12.88
N ILE A 144 -7.12 18.69 13.71
CA ILE A 144 -7.13 18.78 15.17
C ILE A 144 -6.18 19.90 15.63
N GLU A 145 -4.96 19.94 15.09
CA GLU A 145 -3.96 20.93 15.49
C GLU A 145 -4.21 22.34 14.95
N LEU A 146 -4.72 22.49 13.72
CA LEU A 146 -5.12 23.78 13.18
C LEU A 146 -6.25 24.41 14.02
N SER A 147 -7.24 23.59 14.40
CA SER A 147 -8.39 24.03 15.21
C SER A 147 -7.99 24.50 16.61
N ALA A 148 -6.88 23.98 17.13
CA ALA A 148 -6.34 24.38 18.43
C ALA A 148 -5.57 25.72 18.42
N GLY A 149 -5.38 26.35 17.25
CA GLY A 149 -4.78 27.69 17.12
C GLY A 149 -3.30 27.79 17.48
N ARG A 150 -2.57 26.68 17.52
CA ARG A 150 -1.15 26.63 17.91
C ARG A 150 -0.23 26.66 16.69
N ARG A 151 1.02 27.12 16.90
CA ARG A 151 2.11 26.97 15.91
C ARG A 151 2.29 25.49 15.57
N VAL A 152 2.53 25.19 14.29
CA VAL A 152 2.73 23.82 13.82
C VAL A 152 3.99 23.22 14.44
N SER A 153 3.81 22.17 15.23
CA SER A 153 4.91 21.44 15.89
C SER A 153 5.62 20.49 14.93
N ASP A 154 6.92 20.26 15.13
CA ASP A 154 7.66 19.24 14.36
C ASP A 154 7.10 17.84 14.54
N ALA A 155 6.51 17.53 15.70
CA ALA A 155 5.81 16.27 15.93
C ALA A 155 4.64 16.06 14.98
N LEU A 156 3.90 17.12 14.63
CA LEU A 156 2.83 17.05 13.63
C LEU A 156 3.41 16.79 12.24
N ILE A 157 4.49 17.49 11.87
CA ILE A 157 5.16 17.27 10.58
C ILE A 157 5.60 15.81 10.44
N SER A 158 6.25 15.27 11.47
CA SER A 158 6.67 13.86 11.48
C SER A 158 5.48 12.90 11.46
N ALA A 159 4.35 13.24 12.09
CA ALA A 159 3.13 12.42 12.02
C ALA A 159 2.55 12.39 10.60
N VAL A 160 2.56 13.52 9.87
CA VAL A 160 2.12 13.57 8.47
C VAL A 160 3.04 12.72 7.60
N GLU A 161 4.36 12.88 7.71
CA GLU A 161 5.35 12.08 6.96
C GLU A 161 5.17 10.58 7.23
N HIS A 162 4.93 10.20 8.49
CA HIS A 162 4.68 8.81 8.86
C HIS A 162 3.40 8.26 8.24
N ARG A 163 2.32 9.06 8.20
CA ARG A 163 1.06 8.67 7.56
C ARG A 163 1.20 8.44 6.06
N VAL A 164 2.08 9.17 5.37
CA VAL A 164 2.43 8.89 3.97
C VAL A 164 3.04 7.48 3.84
N VAL A 165 3.94 7.10 4.73
CA VAL A 165 4.56 5.77 4.75
C VAL A 165 3.50 4.69 5.01
N GLN A 166 2.59 4.92 5.96
CA GLN A 166 1.50 4.00 6.26
C GLN A 166 0.59 3.79 5.06
N LEU A 167 0.14 4.86 4.41
CA LEU A 167 -0.71 4.78 3.21
C LEU A 167 -0.01 4.03 2.06
N ARG A 168 1.28 4.30 1.83
CA ARG A 168 2.06 3.59 0.81
C ARG A 168 2.18 2.09 1.09
N ARG A 169 2.30 1.69 2.36
CA ARG A 169 2.32 0.27 2.75
C ARG A 169 0.93 -0.36 2.70
N ALA A 170 -0.11 0.41 2.99
CA ALA A 170 -1.48 -0.05 3.01
C ALA A 170 -2.06 -0.26 1.60
N ASP A 171 -1.51 0.41 0.59
CA ASP A 171 -1.86 0.25 -0.83
C ASP A 171 -1.77 -1.22 -1.31
N ASP A 172 -0.85 -2.02 -0.74
CA ASP A 172 -0.74 -3.46 -1.03
C ASP A 172 -1.96 -4.28 -0.53
N PHE A 173 -2.78 -3.72 0.35
CA PHE A 173 -3.86 -4.42 1.06
C PHE A 173 -5.24 -3.82 0.78
N ILE A 174 -5.34 -2.50 0.66
CA ILE A 174 -6.60 -1.78 0.50
C ILE A 174 -6.82 -1.49 -0.97
N THR A 175 -7.96 -1.91 -1.49
CA THR A 175 -8.31 -1.70 -2.90
C THR A 175 -9.58 -0.88 -3.04
N GLY A 176 -9.83 -0.39 -4.26
CA GLY A 176 -11.07 0.30 -4.60
C GLY A 176 -11.18 1.71 -4.04
N SER A 177 -12.40 2.15 -3.72
CA SER A 177 -12.67 3.54 -3.34
C SER A 177 -12.07 3.93 -1.98
N ALA A 178 -11.89 2.97 -1.07
CA ALA A 178 -11.35 3.24 0.26
C ALA A 178 -9.90 3.76 0.22
N SER A 179 -9.02 3.18 -0.61
CA SER A 179 -7.65 3.67 -0.78
C SER A 179 -7.63 5.07 -1.40
N ARG A 180 -8.52 5.34 -2.36
CA ARG A 180 -8.67 6.65 -3.00
C ARG A 180 -9.10 7.72 -1.99
N ASP A 181 -10.13 7.41 -1.20
CA ASP A 181 -10.70 8.34 -0.23
C ASP A 181 -9.68 8.66 0.89
N LEU A 182 -8.91 7.67 1.33
CA LEU A 182 -7.84 7.86 2.32
C LEU A 182 -6.77 8.83 1.82
N VAL A 183 -6.25 8.58 0.62
CA VAL A 183 -5.21 9.44 0.02
C VAL A 183 -5.74 10.84 -0.24
N GLN A 184 -6.98 10.95 -0.75
CA GLN A 184 -7.61 12.24 -1.01
C GLN A 184 -7.79 13.05 0.28
N ASN A 185 -8.30 12.44 1.35
CA ASN A 185 -8.50 13.10 2.63
C ASN A 185 -7.17 13.53 3.26
N GLU A 186 -6.16 12.66 3.23
CA GLU A 186 -4.84 12.98 3.77
C GLU A 186 -4.15 14.12 2.99
N LEU A 187 -4.24 14.10 1.65
CA LEU A 187 -3.70 15.15 0.81
C LEU A 187 -4.42 16.48 1.08
N ALA A 188 -5.75 16.47 1.14
CA ALA A 188 -6.54 17.67 1.41
C ALA A 188 -6.18 18.29 2.77
N ALA A 189 -6.10 17.47 3.83
CA ALA A 189 -5.69 17.90 5.16
C ALA A 189 -4.26 18.48 5.18
N THR A 190 -3.35 17.86 4.44
CA THR A 190 -1.94 18.30 4.36
C THR A 190 -1.77 19.60 3.55
N VAL A 191 -2.52 19.77 2.46
CA VAL A 191 -2.57 21.04 1.71
C VAL A 191 -3.16 22.17 2.54
N ARG A 192 -4.19 21.87 3.35
CA ARG A 192 -4.72 22.83 4.32
C ARG A 192 -3.70 23.20 5.39
N LEU A 193 -2.94 22.24 5.92
CA LEU A 193 -1.84 22.54 6.85
C LEU A 193 -0.80 23.49 6.25
N LEU A 194 -0.47 23.33 4.97
CA LEU A 194 0.44 24.24 4.26
C LEU A 194 -0.14 25.66 4.11
N SER A 195 -1.45 25.77 3.91
CA SER A 195 -2.12 27.03 3.60
C SER A 195 -2.50 27.84 4.85
N ASP A 196 -2.99 27.15 5.87
CA ASP A 196 -3.54 27.74 7.10
C ASP A 196 -2.51 27.76 8.24
N GLY A 197 -1.47 26.93 8.17
CA GLY A 197 -0.50 26.73 9.24
C GLY A 197 0.65 27.75 9.25
N SER A 198 1.04 28.20 10.44
CA SER A 198 2.26 28.99 10.65
C SER A 198 3.51 28.09 10.66
N LEU A 199 4.09 27.87 9.48
CA LEU A 199 5.25 26.98 9.25
C LEU A 199 6.56 27.78 9.10
N THR A 200 7.66 27.21 9.57
CA THR A 200 9.01 27.65 9.13
C THR A 200 9.30 27.16 7.71
N GLU A 201 10.30 27.75 7.05
CA GLU A 201 10.70 27.32 5.70
C GLU A 201 11.09 25.84 5.64
N VAL A 202 11.78 25.33 6.67
CA VAL A 202 12.16 23.91 6.79
C VAL A 202 10.91 23.03 6.90
N GLN A 203 9.95 23.40 7.74
CA GLN A 203 8.70 22.66 7.90
C GLN A 203 7.84 22.71 6.62
N ALA A 204 7.78 23.85 5.95
CA ALA A 204 7.06 23.99 4.68
C ALA A 204 7.64 23.09 3.59
N ARG A 205 8.97 22.97 3.47
CA ARG A 205 9.61 22.02 2.53
C ARG A 205 9.28 20.56 2.84
N ARG A 206 9.24 20.18 4.12
CA ARG A 206 8.83 18.84 4.56
C ARG A 206 7.37 18.55 4.19
N ILE A 207 6.46 19.48 4.45
CA ILE A 207 5.05 19.36 4.07
C ILE A 207 4.87 19.31 2.55
N LEU A 208 5.60 20.13 1.78
CA LEU A 208 5.58 20.08 0.32
C LEU A 208 6.11 18.73 -0.22
N THR A 209 7.10 18.13 0.45
CA THR A 209 7.56 16.76 0.15
C THR A 209 6.44 15.76 0.39
N ALA A 210 5.78 15.80 1.56
CA ALA A 210 4.65 14.93 1.88
C ALA A 210 3.48 15.10 0.89
N ILE A 211 3.16 16.33 0.48
CA ILE A 211 2.16 16.61 -0.58
C ILE A 211 2.58 15.95 -1.89
N GLY A 212 3.86 16.03 -2.27
CA GLY A 212 4.38 15.38 -3.47
C GLY A 212 4.22 13.86 -3.43
N GLU A 213 4.52 13.24 -2.29
CA GLU A 213 4.38 11.79 -2.09
C GLU A 213 2.92 11.33 -2.05
N LEU A 214 2.05 12.06 -1.37
CA LEU A 214 0.60 11.80 -1.37
C LEU A 214 0.00 11.97 -2.76
N ALA A 215 0.44 12.98 -3.52
CA ALA A 215 0.03 13.15 -4.90
C ALA A 215 0.54 12.00 -5.80
N GLN A 216 1.71 11.44 -5.54
CA GLN A 216 2.16 10.24 -6.24
C GLN A 216 1.22 9.05 -5.98
N LEU A 217 0.86 8.81 -4.71
CA LEU A 217 -0.11 7.76 -4.35
C LEU A 217 -1.47 8.03 -4.99
N GLY A 218 -1.94 9.28 -4.96
CA GLY A 218 -3.22 9.67 -5.56
C GLY A 218 -3.23 9.43 -7.07
N ALA A 219 -2.11 9.70 -7.75
CA ALA A 219 -1.95 9.40 -9.16
C ALA A 219 -2.00 7.89 -9.45
N TRP A 220 -1.43 7.07 -8.57
CA TRP A 220 -1.46 5.62 -8.68
C TRP A 220 -2.87 5.07 -8.53
N VAL A 221 -3.53 5.37 -7.40
CA VAL A 221 -4.87 4.88 -7.09
C VAL A 221 -5.92 5.39 -8.09
N ALA A 222 -5.81 6.64 -8.54
CA ALA A 222 -6.72 7.17 -9.56
C ALA A 222 -6.54 6.45 -10.91
N ALA A 223 -5.33 6.09 -11.30
CA ALA A 223 -5.09 5.36 -12.54
C ALA A 223 -5.61 3.92 -12.47
N ASP A 224 -5.44 3.24 -11.34
CA ASP A 224 -5.98 1.89 -11.12
C ASP A 224 -7.52 1.88 -11.18
N ALA A 225 -8.16 2.98 -10.78
CA ALA A 225 -9.60 3.20 -10.94
C ALA A 225 -10.03 3.65 -12.36
N GLY A 226 -9.09 3.80 -13.31
CA GLY A 226 -9.36 4.28 -14.67
C GLY A 226 -9.62 5.79 -14.78
N LEU A 227 -9.41 6.56 -13.71
CA LEU A 227 -9.66 8.00 -13.64
C LEU A 227 -8.43 8.80 -14.14
N LEU A 228 -8.08 8.62 -15.41
CA LEU A 228 -6.84 9.17 -16.00
C LEU A 228 -6.70 10.69 -15.87
N GLY A 229 -7.80 11.43 -16.00
CA GLY A 229 -7.81 12.90 -15.83
C GLY A 229 -7.52 13.33 -14.39
N GLU A 230 -7.93 12.53 -13.40
CA GLU A 230 -7.61 12.76 -12.00
C GLU A 230 -6.16 12.40 -11.69
N ALA A 231 -5.68 11.26 -12.21
CA ALA A 231 -4.28 10.88 -12.10
C ALA A 231 -3.33 11.98 -12.64
N ALA A 232 -3.62 12.53 -13.81
CA ALA A 232 -2.84 13.63 -14.40
C ALA A 232 -2.85 14.91 -13.53
N ARG A 233 -3.94 15.18 -12.79
CA ARG A 233 -4.02 16.33 -11.88
C ARG A 233 -3.13 16.12 -10.66
N TYR A 234 -3.15 14.93 -10.07
CA TYR A 234 -2.25 14.56 -8.99
C TYR A 234 -0.78 14.67 -9.42
N VAL A 235 -0.41 14.11 -10.58
CA VAL A 235 0.94 14.21 -11.13
C VAL A 235 1.40 15.67 -11.24
N ARG A 236 0.57 16.55 -11.80
CA ARG A 236 0.89 17.98 -11.93
C ARG A 236 1.10 18.64 -10.58
N GLY A 237 0.19 18.43 -9.64
CA GLY A 237 0.29 18.99 -8.28
C GLY A 237 1.53 18.49 -7.55
N GLY A 238 1.81 17.19 -7.63
CA GLY A 238 2.96 16.56 -7.00
C GLY A 238 4.30 17.05 -7.56
N ILE A 239 4.41 17.27 -8.88
CA ILE A 239 5.61 17.86 -9.49
C ILE A 239 5.81 19.30 -8.98
N LEU A 240 4.75 20.10 -8.93
CA LEU A 240 4.85 21.48 -8.42
C LEU A 240 5.29 21.51 -6.95
N ALA A 241 4.68 20.66 -6.11
CA ALA A 241 5.03 20.54 -4.70
C ALA A 241 6.50 20.08 -4.51
N SER A 242 6.91 19.06 -5.25
CA SER A 242 8.29 18.53 -5.19
C SER A 242 9.33 19.56 -5.62
N ARG A 243 9.04 20.36 -6.65
CA ARG A 243 9.91 21.46 -7.09
C ARG A 243 9.99 22.57 -6.04
N ALA A 244 8.86 22.94 -5.44
CA ALA A 244 8.83 23.92 -4.36
C ALA A 244 9.55 23.41 -3.09
N ALA A 245 9.55 22.10 -2.84
CA ALA A 245 10.31 21.45 -1.78
C ALA A 245 11.82 21.35 -2.07
N LEU A 246 12.28 21.69 -3.29
CA LEU A 246 13.64 21.44 -3.79
C LEU A 246 14.00 19.94 -3.79
N ASN A 247 13.01 19.08 -4.04
CA ASN A 247 13.16 17.62 -4.08
C ASN A 247 13.06 17.11 -5.53
N ALA A 248 14.14 17.29 -6.29
CA ALA A 248 14.23 16.85 -7.68
C ALA A 248 14.06 15.33 -7.85
N PRO A 249 14.60 14.45 -6.98
CA PRO A 249 14.36 13.01 -7.06
C PRO A 249 12.89 12.62 -6.94
N LEU A 250 12.12 13.28 -6.06
CA LEU A 250 10.68 13.02 -5.94
C LEU A 250 9.92 13.48 -7.19
N ALA A 251 10.22 14.66 -7.72
CA ALA A 251 9.63 15.13 -8.97
C ALA A 251 9.88 14.14 -10.12
N ALA A 252 11.11 13.63 -10.23
CA ALA A 252 11.47 12.60 -11.19
C ALA A 252 10.69 11.30 -10.98
N ASN A 253 10.53 10.84 -9.74
CA ASN A 253 9.77 9.63 -9.42
C ASN A 253 8.29 9.76 -9.81
N ILE A 254 7.68 10.93 -9.59
CA ILE A 254 6.30 11.19 -10.00
C ILE A 254 6.18 11.14 -11.53
N ILE A 255 7.10 11.78 -12.26
CA ILE A 255 7.10 11.76 -13.73
C ILE A 255 7.32 10.33 -14.26
N SER A 256 8.20 9.54 -13.65
CA SER A 256 8.46 8.15 -14.07
C SER A 256 7.29 7.20 -13.78
N THR A 257 6.54 7.47 -12.70
CA THR A 257 5.30 6.75 -12.41
C THR A 257 4.25 7.07 -13.47
N PHE A 258 4.12 8.34 -13.84
CA PHE A 258 3.22 8.74 -14.92
C PHE A 258 3.64 8.18 -16.28
N SER A 259 4.95 8.13 -16.58
CA SER A 259 5.44 7.51 -17.81
C SER A 259 5.06 6.02 -17.88
N TYR A 260 5.14 5.30 -16.76
CA TYR A 260 4.70 3.91 -16.68
C TYR A 260 3.20 3.76 -17.01
N GLN A 261 2.36 4.63 -16.46
CA GLN A 261 0.92 4.64 -16.75
C GLN A 261 0.65 4.90 -18.24
N VAL A 262 1.30 5.93 -18.82
CA VAL A 262 1.16 6.27 -20.24
C VAL A 262 1.67 5.14 -21.14
N ALA A 263 2.75 4.45 -20.78
CA ALA A 263 3.27 3.32 -21.56
C ALA A 263 2.24 2.18 -21.65
N ASN A 264 1.47 1.95 -20.57
CA ASN A 264 0.54 0.84 -20.49
C ASN A 264 -0.86 1.15 -21.04
N THR A 265 -1.29 2.42 -20.98
CA THR A 265 -2.68 2.82 -21.27
C THR A 265 -2.82 3.86 -22.40
N GLY A 266 -1.73 4.51 -22.78
CA GLY A 266 -1.71 5.63 -23.72
C GLY A 266 -0.69 5.44 -24.84
N ASN A 267 -0.04 6.54 -25.22
CA ASN A 267 0.94 6.57 -26.31
C ASN A 267 2.35 6.17 -25.80
N PRO A 268 2.90 5.01 -26.19
CA PRO A 268 4.21 4.57 -25.71
C PRO A 268 5.36 5.52 -26.06
N ASN A 269 5.26 6.26 -27.17
CA ASN A 269 6.30 7.22 -27.55
C ASN A 269 6.34 8.42 -26.60
N GLU A 270 5.18 8.88 -26.12
CA GLU A 270 5.11 9.93 -25.09
C GLU A 270 5.67 9.41 -23.75
N ALA A 271 5.42 8.14 -23.42
CA ALA A 271 6.00 7.52 -22.24
C ALA A 271 7.53 7.49 -22.26
N VAL A 272 8.15 7.23 -23.42
CA VAL A 272 9.62 7.28 -23.57
C VAL A 272 10.14 8.68 -23.27
N VAL A 273 9.48 9.73 -23.79
CA VAL A 273 9.87 11.12 -23.52
C VAL A 273 9.78 11.41 -22.03
N LEU A 274 8.65 11.07 -21.38
CA LEU A 274 8.44 11.29 -19.95
C LEU A 274 9.48 10.54 -19.09
N ALA A 275 9.75 9.26 -19.40
CA ALA A 275 10.72 8.46 -18.67
C ALA A 275 12.13 9.03 -18.77
N ARG A 276 12.54 9.48 -19.96
CA ARG A 276 13.84 10.14 -20.17
C ARG A 276 13.89 11.49 -19.45
N THR A 277 12.81 12.28 -19.47
CA THR A 277 12.70 13.53 -18.71
C THR A 277 12.86 13.28 -17.21
N ALA A 278 12.20 12.25 -16.66
CA ALA A 278 12.34 11.87 -15.27
C ALA A 278 13.79 11.52 -14.91
N TYR A 279 14.44 10.65 -15.69
CA TYR A 279 15.83 10.27 -15.47
C TYR A 279 16.76 11.49 -15.51
N GLN A 280 16.68 12.31 -16.57
CA GLN A 280 17.54 13.48 -16.72
C GLN A 280 17.34 14.51 -15.61
N GLY A 281 16.10 14.73 -15.19
CA GLY A 281 15.75 15.70 -14.15
C GLY A 281 16.12 15.27 -12.72
N GLY A 282 16.17 13.96 -12.44
CA GLY A 282 16.42 13.43 -11.09
C GLY A 282 17.80 12.83 -10.86
N GLN A 283 18.51 12.39 -11.92
CA GLN A 283 19.70 11.52 -11.78
C GLN A 283 20.85 12.09 -10.93
N ARG A 284 20.98 13.41 -10.81
CA ARG A 284 22.09 14.04 -10.08
C ARG A 284 21.96 13.88 -8.58
N ASP A 285 20.75 14.04 -8.07
CA ASP A 285 20.45 14.05 -6.62
C ASP A 285 19.78 12.75 -6.15
N ALA A 286 19.43 11.87 -7.09
CA ALA A 286 18.75 10.60 -6.80
C ALA A 286 19.69 9.56 -6.19
N THR A 287 19.18 8.82 -5.20
CA THR A 287 19.86 7.65 -4.63
C THR A 287 20.09 6.57 -5.71
N PRO A 288 21.03 5.63 -5.51
CA PRO A 288 21.24 4.53 -6.45
C PRO A 288 19.97 3.72 -6.76
N ILE A 289 19.12 3.48 -5.75
CA ILE A 289 17.84 2.77 -5.92
C ILE A 289 16.87 3.58 -6.78
N THR A 290 16.72 4.88 -6.49
CA THR A 290 15.87 5.77 -7.29
C THR A 290 16.38 5.86 -8.73
N ARG A 291 17.69 5.98 -8.95
CA ARG A 291 18.27 5.99 -10.31
C ARG A 291 18.00 4.69 -11.06
N ALA A 292 18.11 3.55 -10.39
CA ALA A 292 17.80 2.26 -10.98
C ALA A 292 16.33 2.16 -11.40
N LEU A 293 15.40 2.61 -10.55
CA LEU A 293 13.97 2.70 -10.89
C LEU A 293 13.75 3.60 -12.11
N LEU A 294 14.35 4.79 -12.16
CA LEU A 294 14.19 5.70 -13.31
C LEU A 294 14.68 5.08 -14.62
N LEU A 295 15.82 4.37 -14.59
CA LEU A 295 16.36 3.67 -15.76
C LEU A 295 15.48 2.50 -16.18
N GLU A 296 14.94 1.74 -15.22
CA GLU A 296 13.97 0.68 -15.51
C GLU A 296 12.73 1.24 -16.24
N ARG A 297 12.23 2.41 -15.82
CA ARG A 297 11.10 3.07 -16.52
C ARG A 297 11.43 3.52 -17.93
N VAL A 298 12.67 3.94 -18.19
CA VAL A 298 13.16 4.25 -19.54
C VAL A 298 13.18 2.99 -20.41
N ALA A 299 13.75 1.90 -19.90
CA ALA A 299 13.83 0.63 -20.62
C ALA A 299 12.43 0.06 -20.91
N TRP A 300 11.53 0.08 -19.92
CA TRP A 300 10.15 -0.36 -20.07
C TRP A 300 9.41 0.41 -21.17
N SER A 301 9.52 1.74 -21.16
CA SER A 301 8.83 2.58 -22.13
C SER A 301 9.38 2.36 -23.55
N ALA A 302 10.69 2.17 -23.71
CA ALA A 302 11.32 1.89 -25.01
C ALA A 302 10.87 0.53 -25.59
N ALA A 303 10.86 -0.51 -24.75
CA ALA A 303 10.33 -1.82 -25.13
C ALA A 303 8.86 -1.72 -25.57
N ARG A 304 8.06 -0.91 -24.87
CA ARG A 304 6.63 -0.72 -25.18
C ARG A 304 6.39 0.08 -26.46
N SER A 305 7.32 0.96 -26.85
CA SER A 305 7.27 1.69 -28.13
C SER A 305 7.80 0.88 -29.32
N GLY A 306 8.33 -0.32 -29.09
CA GLY A 306 8.93 -1.15 -30.14
C GLY A 306 10.34 -0.70 -30.56
N ASP A 307 11.01 0.09 -29.71
CA ASP A 307 12.42 0.46 -29.86
C ASP A 307 13.26 -0.58 -29.10
N LEU A 308 13.52 -1.72 -29.76
CA LEU A 308 14.30 -2.86 -29.24
C LEU A 308 15.74 -2.85 -29.76
#